data_AF-A0A2E1AMR9-F1
#
_entry.id   AF-A0A2E1AMR9-F1
#
_cell.length_a   1.000
_cell.length_b   1.000
_cell.length_c   1.000
_cell.angle_alpha   90.00
_cell.angle_beta   90.00
_cell.angle_gamma   90.00
#
_symmetry.space_group_name_H-M   'P 1'
#
loop_
_entity.id
_entity.type
_entity.pdbx_description
1 polymer ?
#
loop_
_entity_poly.entity_id
_entity_poly.type
_entity_poly.pdbx_seq_one_letter_code
_entity_poly.pdbx_strand_id
1 'polypeptide(L)'
;MKYLLHTLLLSILFSLVCCKPCMEARLEVQSNNHIGVFIPRCDEVDINLYRPLQCHGSTGYCWCVHKETGEQKGDQFLLWELDPKIDLTTYC
;
A
#
# COMPACT_ATOMS: atom_id res chain seq x y z
N MET A 1 35.11 -12.04 16.84
CA MET A 1 33.86 -12.31 17.60
C MET A 1 32.94 -11.09 17.68
N LYS A 2 33.45 -9.87 17.91
CA LYS A 2 32.65 -8.62 17.94
C LYS A 2 31.82 -8.34 16.67
N TYR A 3 32.40 -8.59 15.49
CA TYR A 3 31.72 -8.38 14.21
C TYR A 3 30.54 -9.32 13.96
N LEU A 4 30.64 -10.58 14.40
CA LEU A 4 29.60 -11.60 14.20
C LEU A 4 28.32 -11.27 14.99
N LEU A 5 28.49 -10.77 16.21
CA LEU A 5 27.39 -10.29 17.05
C LEU A 5 26.74 -9.03 16.46
N HIS A 6 27.57 -8.14 15.91
CA HIS A 6 27.11 -6.90 15.29
C HIS A 6 26.34 -7.14 13.98
N THR A 7 26.80 -8.08 13.15
CA THR A 7 26.08 -8.50 11.93
C THR A 7 24.77 -9.20 12.27
N LEU A 8 24.75 -10.02 13.33
CA LEU A 8 23.55 -10.71 13.80
C LEU A 8 22.50 -9.73 14.36
N LEU A 9 22.94 -8.73 15.13
CA LEU A 9 22.08 -7.64 15.61
C LEU A 9 21.52 -6.81 14.45
N LEU A 10 22.32 -6.47 13.45
CA LEU A 10 21.85 -5.75 12.27
C LEU A 10 20.82 -6.57 11.47
N SER A 11 21.02 -7.88 11.30
CA SER A 11 20.04 -8.74 10.62
C SER A 11 18.74 -8.91 11.41
N ILE A 12 18.82 -8.98 12.74
CA ILE A 12 17.65 -9.07 13.62
C ILE A 12 16.91 -7.72 13.63
N LEU A 13 17.62 -6.59 13.71
CA LEU A 13 17.03 -5.26 13.58
C LEU A 13 16.36 -5.06 12.21
N PHE A 14 16.96 -5.56 11.11
CA PHE A 14 16.38 -5.52 9.77
C PHE A 14 15.14 -6.42 9.65
N SER A 15 15.12 -7.55 10.35
CA SER A 15 13.98 -8.48 10.43
C SER A 15 12.87 -7.97 11.37
N LEU A 16 13.23 -7.12 12.35
CA LEU A 16 12.33 -6.43 13.29
C LEU A 16 11.81 -5.09 12.75
N VAL A 17 12.21 -4.66 11.55
CA VAL A 17 11.43 -3.70 10.72
C VAL A 17 10.21 -4.45 10.18
N CYS A 18 9.40 -4.92 11.12
CA CYS A 18 8.13 -5.57 10.92
C CYS A 18 7.06 -4.53 11.26
N CYS A 19 6.68 -3.79 10.22
CA CYS A 19 5.28 -3.53 9.94
C CYS A 19 5.27 -3.32 8.44
N LYS A 20 4.62 -4.23 7.72
CA LYS A 20 4.53 -4.18 6.27
C LYS A 20 3.25 -3.42 5.95
N PRO A 21 3.30 -2.11 5.68
CA PRO A 21 2.14 -1.26 5.89
C PRO A 21 0.99 -1.61 4.94
N CYS A 22 1.25 -1.90 3.65
CA CYS A 22 0.17 -2.27 2.72
C CYS A 22 -0.39 -3.68 2.94
N MET A 23 0.48 -4.69 3.03
CA MET A 23 0.03 -6.08 3.15
C MET A 23 -0.65 -6.36 4.50
N GLU A 24 -0.18 -5.74 5.57
CA GLU A 24 -0.80 -5.86 6.88
C GLU A 24 -2.19 -5.23 6.89
N ALA A 25 -2.34 -3.99 6.40
CA ALA A 25 -3.64 -3.35 6.23
C ALA A 25 -4.59 -4.16 5.33
N ARG A 26 -4.06 -4.81 4.29
CA ARG A 26 -4.84 -5.70 3.43
C ARG A 26 -5.37 -6.93 4.18
N LEU A 27 -4.51 -7.60 4.96
CA LEU A 27 -4.88 -8.78 5.73
C LEU A 27 -5.92 -8.47 6.82
N GLU A 28 -5.76 -7.33 7.50
CA GLU A 28 -6.71 -6.85 8.50
C GLU A 28 -8.12 -6.71 7.91
N VAL A 29 -8.23 -6.07 6.75
CA VAL A 29 -9.53 -5.86 6.11
C VAL A 29 -10.10 -7.16 5.55
N GLN A 30 -9.28 -8.04 5.00
CA GLN A 30 -9.76 -9.34 4.46
C GLN A 30 -10.29 -10.28 5.54
N SER A 31 -9.87 -10.12 6.80
CA SER A 31 -10.43 -10.88 7.93
C SER A 31 -11.87 -10.50 8.26
N ASN A 32 -12.28 -9.29 7.88
CA ASN A 32 -13.63 -8.79 8.08
C ASN A 32 -14.49 -9.14 6.86
N ASN A 33 -15.47 -10.03 7.03
CA ASN A 33 -16.34 -10.55 5.96
C ASN A 33 -17.37 -9.51 5.45
N HIS A 34 -16.94 -8.26 5.27
CA HIS A 34 -17.77 -7.16 4.81
C HIS A 34 -17.69 -7.02 3.29
N ILE A 35 -18.85 -7.15 2.63
CA ILE A 35 -18.95 -6.94 1.19
C ILE A 35 -18.74 -5.45 0.89
N GLY A 36 -17.91 -5.16 -0.11
CA GLY A 36 -17.67 -3.79 -0.58
C GLY A 36 -16.76 -2.97 0.33
N VAL A 37 -16.05 -3.60 1.27
CA VAL A 37 -15.01 -2.91 2.04
C VAL A 37 -13.84 -2.47 1.15
N PHE A 38 -13.18 -1.38 1.50
CA PHE A 38 -11.98 -0.92 0.80
C PHE A 38 -10.82 -1.88 1.09
N ILE A 39 -10.26 -2.50 0.04
CA ILE A 39 -9.08 -3.36 0.17
C ILE A 39 -7.90 -2.64 -0.48
N PRO A 40 -6.84 -2.30 0.29
CA PRO A 40 -5.64 -1.68 -0.24
C PRO A 40 -4.99 -2.51 -1.37
N ARG A 41 -4.50 -1.80 -2.39
CA ARG A 41 -3.68 -2.37 -3.46
C ARG A 41 -2.20 -2.12 -3.20
N CYS A 42 -1.44 -3.20 -3.15
CA CYS A 42 0.00 -3.15 -2.97
C CYS A 42 0.74 -3.21 -4.30
N ASP A 43 1.97 -2.70 -4.30
CA ASP A 43 2.87 -2.76 -5.44
C ASP A 43 3.22 -4.22 -5.79
N GLU A 44 3.52 -4.49 -7.07
CA GLU A 44 3.81 -5.85 -7.53
C GLU A 44 5.24 -6.30 -7.23
N VAL A 45 6.17 -5.35 -7.21
CA VAL A 45 7.60 -5.59 -6.98
C VAL A 45 7.90 -5.57 -5.49
N ASP A 46 7.40 -4.55 -4.79
CA ASP A 46 7.48 -4.46 -3.33
C ASP A 46 6.08 -4.46 -2.73
N ILE A 47 5.55 -5.65 -2.46
CA ILE A 47 4.21 -5.85 -1.89
C ILE A 47 3.98 -5.11 -0.56
N ASN A 48 5.02 -4.56 0.07
CA ASN A 48 4.88 -3.79 1.30
C ASN A 48 4.51 -2.33 1.03
N LEU A 49 4.81 -1.83 -0.17
CA LEU A 49 4.44 -0.50 -0.63
C LEU A 49 3.01 -0.49 -1.18
N TYR A 50 2.34 0.64 -0.99
CA TYR A 50 1.08 0.92 -1.65
C TYR A 50 1.32 1.26 -3.12
N ARG A 51 0.40 0.84 -4.00
CA ARG A 51 0.30 1.49 -5.31
C ARG A 51 -0.05 2.97 -5.11
N PRO A 52 0.58 3.91 -5.85
CA PRO A 52 0.28 5.34 -5.75
C PRO A 52 -1.20 5.66 -5.88
N LEU A 53 -1.90 4.95 -6.77
CA LEU A 53 -3.34 5.07 -6.95
C LEU A 53 -4.09 3.98 -6.17
N GLN A 54 -4.93 4.39 -5.22
CA GLN A 54 -5.90 3.54 -4.54
C GLN A 54 -7.31 3.80 -5.07
N CYS A 55 -8.14 2.76 -5.14
CA CYS A 55 -9.55 2.91 -5.51
C CYS A 55 -10.41 1.96 -4.70
N HIS A 56 -11.52 2.49 -4.21
CA HIS A 56 -12.55 1.76 -3.52
C HIS A 56 -13.54 1.21 -4.53
N GLY A 57 -13.38 -0.06 -4.89
CA GLY A 57 -14.12 -0.67 -6.01
C GLY A 57 -15.65 -0.65 -5.87
N SER A 58 -16.20 -0.62 -4.66
CA SER A 58 -17.66 -0.59 -4.44
C SER A 58 -18.27 0.80 -4.56
N THR A 59 -17.49 1.86 -4.34
CA THR A 59 -17.95 3.25 -4.43
C THR A 59 -17.53 3.92 -5.74
N GLY A 60 -16.49 3.40 -6.39
CA GLY A 60 -15.92 3.97 -7.61
C GLY A 60 -14.97 5.13 -7.35
N TYR A 61 -14.75 5.53 -6.09
CA TYR A 61 -13.78 6.58 -5.76
C TYR A 61 -12.35 6.08 -5.80
N CYS A 62 -11.47 6.95 -6.25
CA CYS A 62 -10.03 6.77 -6.29
C CYS A 62 -9.32 7.98 -5.67
N TRP A 63 -8.09 7.77 -5.20
CA TRP A 63 -7.23 8.81 -4.61
C TRP A 63 -5.76 8.42 -4.71
N CYS A 64 -4.88 9.42 -4.66
CA CYS A 64 -3.44 9.18 -4.56
C CYS A 64 -3.02 8.93 -3.10
N VAL A 65 -1.98 8.14 -2.89
CA VAL A 65 -1.39 7.88 -1.57
C VAL A 65 0.14 7.96 -1.59
N HIS A 66 0.73 8.20 -0.42
CA HIS A 66 2.16 7.97 -0.18
C HIS A 66 2.46 6.46 -0.21
N LYS A 67 3.49 6.04 -0.96
CA LYS A 67 3.81 4.62 -1.18
C LYS A 67 4.16 3.90 0.12
N GLU A 68 4.80 4.59 1.05
CA GLU A 68 5.32 4.04 2.29
C GLU A 68 4.26 3.98 3.40
N THR A 69 3.35 4.95 3.46
CA THR A 69 2.41 5.10 4.58
C THR A 69 0.96 4.77 4.22
N GLY A 70 0.59 4.85 2.93
CA GLY A 70 -0.80 4.75 2.48
C GLY A 70 -1.64 6.00 2.78
N GLU A 71 -1.02 7.06 3.30
CA GLU A 71 -1.69 8.34 3.58
C GLU A 71 -2.18 8.98 2.29
N GLN A 72 -3.44 9.42 2.27
CA GLN A 72 -4.04 10.08 1.11
C GLN A 72 -3.35 11.41 0.81
N LYS A 73 -3.08 11.62 -0.48
CA LYS A 73 -2.55 12.86 -1.03
C LYS A 73 -3.54 13.43 -2.06
N GLY A 74 -3.94 14.68 -1.86
CA GLY A 74 -4.84 15.40 -2.76
C GLY A 74 -6.29 14.91 -2.68
N ASP A 75 -7.04 15.22 -3.74
CA ASP A 75 -8.49 15.03 -3.79
C ASP A 75 -8.89 13.61 -4.21
N GLN A 76 -10.13 13.23 -3.87
CA GLN A 76 -10.77 12.02 -4.40
C GLN A 76 -11.49 12.34 -5.71
N PHE A 77 -11.57 11.35 -6.58
CA PHE A 77 -12.20 11.46 -7.90
C PHE A 77 -12.87 10.14 -8.26
N LEU A 78 -13.79 10.16 -9.22
CA LEU A 78 -14.45 8.94 -9.66
C LEU A 78 -13.63 8.25 -10.75
N LEU A 79 -13.50 6.93 -10.65
CA LEU A 79 -12.74 6.12 -11.60
C LEU A 79 -13.22 6.31 -13.05
N TRP A 80 -14.52 6.52 -13.25
CA TRP A 80 -15.13 6.71 -14.56
C TRP A 80 -14.96 8.13 -15.13
N GLU A 81 -14.42 9.06 -14.34
CA GLU A 81 -13.99 10.39 -14.78
C GLU A 81 -12.51 10.41 -15.21
N LEU A 82 -11.77 9.31 -14.99
CA LEU A 82 -10.39 9.17 -15.44
C LEU A 82 -10.30 8.95 -16.94
N ASP A 83 -9.42 9.70 -17.61
CA ASP A 83 -9.11 9.46 -19.02
C ASP A 83 -8.39 8.10 -19.16
N PRO A 84 -8.98 7.12 -19.86
CA PRO A 84 -8.41 5.79 -20.02
C PRO A 84 -7.09 5.76 -20.82
N LYS A 85 -6.67 6.89 -21.41
CA LYS A 85 -5.39 7.03 -22.12
C LYS A 85 -4.25 7.54 -21.24
N ILE A 86 -4.56 8.01 -20.03
CA ILE A 86 -3.55 8.47 -19.07
C ILE A 86 -3.16 7.27 -18.20
N ASP A 87 -1.85 6.96 -18.15
CA ASP A 87 -1.37 5.91 -17.27
C ASP A 87 -1.63 6.29 -15.80
N LEU A 88 -1.95 5.31 -14.97
CA LEU A 88 -2.22 5.50 -13.54
C LEU A 88 -0.99 6.10 -12.81
N THR A 89 0.21 5.92 -13.36
CA THR A 89 1.46 6.58 -12.91
C THR A 89 1.55 8.07 -13.24
N THR A 90 0.75 8.54 -14.19
CA THR A 90 0.64 9.97 -14.53
C THR A 90 -0.39 10.66 -13.63
N TYR A 91 -1.34 9.88 -13.10
CA TYR A 91 -2.32 10.37 -12.14
C TYR A 91 -1.72 10.54 -10.73
N CYS A 92 -0.88 9.57 -10.32
CA CYS A 92 -0.14 9.51 -9.07
C CYS A 92 1.28 9.01 -9.35
#